data_AF-S4RGS8-F1
#
_entry.id   AF-S4RGS8-F1
#
_cell.length_a   1.000
_cell.length_b   1.000
_cell.length_c   1.000
_cell.angle_alpha   90.00
_cell.angle_beta   90.00
_cell.angle_gamma   90.00
#
_symmetry.space_group_name_H-M   'P 1'
#
loop_
_entity.id
_entity.type
_entity.pdbx_description
1 polymer ?
#
loop_
_entity_poly.entity_id
_entity_poly.type
_entity_poly.pdbx_seq_one_letter_code
_entity_poly.pdbx_strand_id
1 'polypeptide(L)'
;MRGFCERVRSGQWKGYSGKPIADVVNIGIGGSDLGPLMVTEALKPYSKGGPNSWFVSNIDGTHMAKTLAVLDPETTLFIIASKTFTTQETITNAESAKEWFLKKAGDPAAVAKHFVALSTNGEKVKAFGIDTNNMFEFWDWVGGRYSLWSAIGLSIALHIGFENFEQLLSGAHWM
;
A
#
# COMPACT_ATOMS: atom_id res chain seq x y z
N MET A 1 9.35 -1.62 7.95
CA MET A 1 8.10 -0.82 7.91
C MET A 1 8.24 0.54 8.60
N ARG A 2 8.62 0.60 9.89
CA ARG A 2 8.79 1.85 10.67
C ARG A 2 9.47 3.00 9.92
N GLY A 3 10.73 2.83 9.53
CA GLY A 3 11.47 3.91 8.86
C GLY A 3 10.89 4.35 7.51
N PHE A 4 10.17 3.47 6.80
CA PHE A 4 9.43 3.88 5.60
C PHE A 4 8.20 4.72 5.98
N CYS A 5 7.43 4.27 6.95
CA CYS A 5 6.26 4.98 7.47
C CYS A 5 6.62 6.38 7.96
N GLU A 6 7.70 6.50 8.74
CA GLU A 6 8.22 7.79 9.24
C GLU A 6 8.62 8.72 8.09
N ARG A 7 9.32 8.24 7.07
CA ARG A 7 9.67 9.05 5.89
C ARG A 7 8.44 9.53 5.14
N VAL A 8 7.43 8.69 4.94
CA VAL A 8 6.19 9.08 4.25
C VAL A 8 5.41 10.11 5.07
N ARG A 9 5.13 9.83 6.35
CA ARG A 9 4.33 10.71 7.21
C ARG A 9 5.01 12.04 7.53
N SER A 10 6.34 12.07 7.64
CA SER A 10 7.09 13.34 7.80
C SER A 10 7.20 14.14 6.50
N GLY A 11 6.79 13.58 5.38
CA GLY A 11 6.97 14.18 4.06
C GLY A 11 8.42 14.18 3.57
N GLN A 12 9.33 13.41 4.17
CA GLN A 12 10.68 13.19 3.63
C GLN A 12 10.66 12.30 2.39
N TRP A 13 9.73 11.33 2.33
CA TRP A 13 9.45 10.61 1.10
C TRP A 13 8.69 11.53 0.15
N LYS A 14 9.28 11.79 -1.00
CA LYS A 14 8.71 12.65 -2.03
C LYS A 14 8.33 11.85 -3.26
N GLY A 15 7.22 12.22 -3.88
CA GLY A 15 6.86 11.77 -5.21
C GLY A 15 7.85 12.25 -6.27
N TYR A 16 7.59 11.89 -7.53
CA TYR A 16 8.48 12.20 -8.65
C TYR A 16 8.61 13.72 -8.89
N SER A 17 7.59 14.51 -8.54
CA SER A 17 7.62 15.98 -8.61
C SER A 17 8.20 16.67 -7.38
N GLY A 18 8.66 15.91 -6.37
CA GLY A 18 9.19 16.48 -5.12
C GLY A 18 8.14 16.83 -4.06
N LYS A 19 6.85 16.62 -4.34
CA LYS A 19 5.75 16.80 -3.37
C LYS A 19 5.68 15.66 -2.36
N PRO A 20 5.26 15.90 -1.10
CA PRO A 20 4.99 14.83 -0.15
C PRO A 20 3.77 13.99 -0.59
N ILE A 21 3.72 12.74 -0.16
CA ILE A 21 2.57 11.86 -0.41
C ILE A 21 1.36 12.33 0.40
N ALA A 22 0.21 12.46 -0.26
CA ALA A 22 -1.07 12.82 0.33
C ALA A 22 -2.03 11.63 0.39
N ASP A 23 -1.90 10.69 -0.55
CA ASP A 23 -2.82 9.56 -0.71
C ASP A 23 -2.06 8.24 -0.79
N VAL A 24 -2.60 7.22 -0.12
CA VAL A 24 -2.12 5.85 -0.16
C VAL A 24 -3.23 4.94 -0.67
N VAL A 25 -2.96 4.19 -1.73
CA VAL A 25 -3.91 3.23 -2.31
C VAL A 25 -3.41 1.81 -2.09
N ASN A 26 -4.11 1.06 -1.23
CA ASN A 26 -3.86 -0.36 -1.04
C ASN A 26 -4.61 -1.16 -2.11
N ILE A 27 -3.86 -1.84 -2.98
CA ILE A 27 -4.41 -2.73 -4.02
C ILE A 27 -4.19 -4.17 -3.57
N GLY A 28 -5.28 -4.85 -3.23
CA GLY A 28 -5.25 -6.21 -2.70
C GLY A 28 -6.66 -6.75 -2.57
N ILE A 29 -6.84 -8.06 -2.49
CA ILE A 29 -8.16 -8.68 -2.34
C ILE A 29 -8.18 -9.67 -1.16
N GLY A 30 -9.35 -9.84 -0.55
CA GLY A 30 -9.56 -10.76 0.57
C GLY A 30 -8.72 -10.38 1.78
N GLY A 31 -7.81 -11.27 2.21
CA GLY A 31 -6.96 -11.05 3.38
C GLY A 31 -6.00 -9.85 3.25
N SER A 32 -5.62 -9.51 2.01
CA SER A 32 -4.77 -8.34 1.72
C SER A 32 -5.51 -7.00 1.73
N ASP A 33 -6.83 -7.02 2.01
CA ASP A 33 -7.72 -5.86 1.91
C ASP A 33 -8.56 -5.68 3.18
N LEU A 34 -9.34 -6.70 3.53
CA LEU A 34 -10.39 -6.62 4.57
C LEU A 34 -9.85 -6.22 5.94
N GLY A 35 -8.73 -6.78 6.37
CA GLY A 35 -8.10 -6.45 7.66
C GLY A 35 -7.62 -5.00 7.70
N PRO A 36 -6.73 -4.58 6.78
CA PRO A 36 -6.32 -3.18 6.65
C PRO A 36 -7.46 -2.17 6.55
N LEU A 37 -8.48 -2.45 5.71
CA LEU A 37 -9.65 -1.59 5.56
C LEU A 37 -10.43 -1.46 6.89
N MET A 38 -10.72 -2.59 7.53
CA MET A 38 -11.46 -2.61 8.80
C MET A 38 -10.75 -1.81 9.89
N VAL A 39 -9.44 -2.01 10.07
CA VAL A 39 -8.68 -1.34 11.12
C VAL A 39 -8.53 0.16 10.85
N THR A 40 -8.28 0.57 9.61
CA THR A 40 -8.16 2.00 9.27
C THR A 40 -9.47 2.76 9.47
N GLU A 41 -10.61 2.16 9.13
CA GLU A 41 -11.92 2.75 9.43
C GLU A 41 -12.20 2.79 10.94
N ALA A 42 -11.90 1.71 11.69
CA ALA A 42 -12.12 1.66 13.13
C ALA A 42 -11.23 2.64 13.92
N LEU A 43 -9.99 2.85 13.47
CA LEU A 43 -9.00 3.71 14.13
C LEU A 43 -8.85 5.08 13.47
N LYS A 44 -9.83 5.50 12.66
CA LYS A 44 -9.84 6.80 11.97
C LYS A 44 -9.57 8.01 12.87
N PRO A 45 -10.02 8.09 14.14
CA PRO A 45 -9.67 9.19 15.05
C PRO A 45 -8.16 9.36 15.29
N TYR A 46 -7.36 8.30 15.08
CA TYR A 46 -5.91 8.28 15.27
C TYR A 46 -5.12 8.62 14.00
N SER A 47 -5.81 8.97 12.90
CA SER A 47 -5.19 9.19 11.59
C SER A 47 -4.52 10.57 11.39
N LYS A 48 -4.56 11.44 12.40
CA LYS A 48 -4.03 12.82 12.28
C LYS A 48 -2.58 12.80 11.79
N GLY A 49 -2.30 13.60 10.75
CA GLY A 49 -0.99 13.72 10.13
C GLY A 49 -0.59 12.54 9.22
N GLY A 50 -1.48 11.57 8.99
CA GLY A 50 -1.30 10.53 7.97
C GLY A 50 -1.88 10.92 6.61
N PRO A 51 -1.47 10.22 5.53
CA PRO A 51 -2.11 10.34 4.23
C PRO A 51 -3.53 9.74 4.26
N ASN A 52 -4.37 10.17 3.32
CA ASN A 52 -5.65 9.52 3.05
C ASN A 52 -5.39 8.07 2.63
N SER A 53 -6.28 7.16 3.02
CA SER A 53 -6.17 5.74 2.68
C SER A 53 -7.33 5.30 1.82
N TRP A 54 -7.01 4.63 0.72
CA TRP A 54 -7.92 4.11 -0.28
C TRP A 54 -7.68 2.61 -0.44
N PHE A 55 -8.73 1.85 -0.71
CA PHE A 55 -8.66 0.39 -0.81
C PHE A 55 -9.33 -0.04 -2.11
N VAL A 56 -8.57 -0.73 -2.98
CA VAL A 56 -9.07 -1.23 -4.27
C VAL A 56 -8.85 -2.74 -4.33
N SER A 57 -9.95 -3.48 -4.38
CA SER A 57 -9.94 -4.94 -4.29
C SER A 57 -10.64 -5.65 -5.43
N ASN A 58 -11.83 -5.20 -5.78
CA ASN A 58 -12.62 -5.76 -6.88
C ASN A 58 -11.91 -5.60 -8.25
N ILE A 59 -12.01 -6.61 -9.11
CA ILE A 59 -11.52 -6.57 -10.50
C ILE A 59 -12.47 -5.81 -11.44
N ASP A 60 -13.71 -5.55 -11.02
CA ASP A 60 -14.57 -4.57 -11.68
C ASP A 60 -13.84 -3.23 -11.80
N GLY A 61 -13.55 -2.82 -13.04
CA GLY A 61 -12.78 -1.63 -13.36
C GLY A 61 -13.36 -0.34 -12.79
N THR A 62 -14.66 -0.34 -12.43
CA THR A 62 -15.30 0.78 -11.71
C THR A 62 -14.55 1.13 -10.43
N HIS A 63 -14.04 0.12 -9.70
CA HIS A 63 -13.38 0.34 -8.42
C HIS A 63 -12.08 1.14 -8.57
N MET A 64 -11.25 0.74 -9.53
CA MET A 64 -10.01 1.46 -9.84
C MET A 64 -10.31 2.82 -10.48
N ALA A 65 -11.20 2.86 -11.48
CA ALA A 65 -11.51 4.09 -12.22
C ALA A 65 -12.03 5.21 -11.32
N LYS A 66 -13.01 4.92 -10.43
CA LYS A 66 -13.55 5.93 -9.50
C LYS A 66 -12.50 6.43 -8.50
N THR A 67 -11.58 5.55 -8.10
CA THR A 67 -10.53 5.88 -7.14
C THR A 67 -9.50 6.79 -7.81
N LEU A 68 -9.01 6.43 -9.00
CA LEU A 68 -8.03 7.23 -9.75
C LEU A 68 -8.58 8.58 -10.22
N ALA A 69 -9.90 8.71 -10.43
CA ALA A 69 -10.53 9.94 -10.89
C ALA A 69 -10.39 11.13 -9.93
N VAL A 70 -10.11 10.88 -8.65
CA VAL A 70 -9.97 11.91 -7.61
C VAL A 70 -8.54 12.06 -7.08
N LEU A 71 -7.59 11.30 -7.63
CA LEU A 71 -6.20 11.24 -7.15
C LEU A 71 -5.25 12.05 -8.04
N ASP A 72 -4.18 12.58 -7.43
CA ASP A 72 -3.08 13.23 -8.13
C ASP A 72 -1.88 12.25 -8.25
N PRO A 73 -1.42 11.89 -9.46
CA PRO A 73 -0.25 11.04 -9.67
C PRO A 73 1.02 11.55 -8.96
N GLU A 74 1.14 12.86 -8.72
CA GLU A 74 2.32 13.45 -8.07
C GLU A 74 2.40 13.15 -6.57
N THR A 75 1.27 12.85 -5.92
CA THR A 75 1.16 12.69 -4.46
C THR A 75 0.53 11.37 -4.03
N THR A 76 0.32 10.43 -4.95
CA THR A 76 -0.28 9.12 -4.66
C THR A 76 0.77 8.02 -4.56
N LEU A 77 0.74 7.26 -3.46
CA LEU A 77 1.56 6.06 -3.25
C LEU A 77 0.67 4.81 -3.37
N PHE A 78 1.04 3.88 -4.25
CA PHE A 78 0.38 2.59 -4.41
C PHE A 78 1.10 1.48 -3.64
N ILE A 79 0.32 0.68 -2.91
CA ILE A 79 0.79 -0.49 -2.18
C ILE A 79 0.17 -1.72 -2.84
N ILE A 80 1.00 -2.55 -3.47
CA ILE A 80 0.53 -3.79 -4.13
C ILE A 80 0.63 -4.95 -3.13
N ALA A 81 -0.51 -5.37 -2.60
CA ALA A 81 -0.63 -6.34 -1.53
C ALA A 81 -1.07 -7.72 -2.05
N SER A 82 -0.11 -8.55 -2.44
CA SER A 82 -0.36 -9.93 -2.89
C SER A 82 0.80 -10.83 -2.49
N LYS A 83 0.49 -11.87 -1.70
CA LYS A 83 1.47 -12.86 -1.23
C LYS A 83 2.28 -13.47 -2.37
N THR A 84 1.58 -13.97 -3.38
CA THR A 84 2.19 -14.65 -4.53
C THR A 84 2.63 -13.68 -5.62
N PHE A 85 2.12 -12.44 -5.58
CA PHE A 85 2.24 -11.45 -6.66
C PHE A 85 1.70 -11.95 -8.00
N THR A 86 0.66 -12.78 -7.95
CA THR A 86 0.01 -13.37 -9.13
C THR A 86 -1.51 -13.33 -9.09
N THR A 87 -2.09 -12.83 -8.00
CA THR A 87 -3.55 -12.74 -7.86
C THR A 87 -4.09 -11.87 -8.98
N GLN A 88 -4.96 -12.44 -9.83
CA GLN A 88 -5.37 -11.82 -11.08
C GLN A 88 -5.97 -10.43 -10.85
N GLU A 89 -6.91 -10.33 -9.91
CA GLU A 89 -7.57 -9.08 -9.52
C GLU A 89 -6.59 -8.02 -9.05
N THR A 90 -5.62 -8.41 -8.20
CA THR A 90 -4.61 -7.48 -7.68
C THR A 90 -3.65 -7.02 -8.77
N ILE A 91 -3.14 -7.92 -9.60
CA ILE A 91 -2.13 -7.57 -10.62
C ILE A 91 -2.76 -6.78 -11.76
N THR A 92 -3.96 -7.14 -12.22
CA THR A 92 -4.69 -6.35 -13.23
C THR A 92 -4.98 -4.91 -12.74
N ASN A 93 -5.37 -4.76 -11.47
CA ASN A 93 -5.53 -3.44 -10.87
C ASN A 93 -4.19 -2.69 -10.73
N ALA A 94 -3.12 -3.38 -10.32
CA ALA A 94 -1.79 -2.79 -10.19
C ALA A 94 -1.25 -2.28 -11.54
N GLU A 95 -1.42 -3.06 -12.61
CA GLU A 95 -1.06 -2.66 -13.97
C GLU A 95 -1.88 -1.46 -14.45
N SER A 96 -3.19 -1.44 -14.18
CA SER A 96 -4.05 -0.30 -14.49
C SER A 96 -3.60 0.99 -13.79
N ALA A 97 -3.26 0.90 -12.50
CA ALA A 97 -2.72 2.02 -11.72
C ALA A 97 -1.35 2.48 -12.25
N LYS A 98 -0.47 1.54 -12.61
CA LYS A 98 0.85 1.84 -13.19
C LYS A 98 0.72 2.53 -14.55
N GLU A 99 -0.18 2.07 -15.41
CA GLU A 99 -0.43 2.72 -16.70
C GLU A 99 -0.96 4.15 -16.52
N TRP A 100 -1.95 4.33 -15.63
CA TRP A 100 -2.48 5.65 -15.28
C TRP A 100 -1.38 6.58 -14.75
N PHE A 101 -0.53 6.09 -13.86
CA PHE A 101 0.58 6.86 -13.29
C PHE A 101 1.60 7.27 -14.37
N LEU A 102 2.02 6.32 -15.21
CA LEU A 102 3.03 6.57 -16.24
C LEU A 102 2.56 7.52 -17.34
N LYS A 103 1.25 7.55 -17.65
CA LYS A 103 0.67 8.54 -18.57
C LYS A 103 0.95 9.99 -18.12
N LYS A 104 1.05 10.24 -16.80
CA LYS A 104 1.36 11.56 -16.25
C LYS A 104 2.83 11.75 -15.91
N ALA A 105 3.46 10.74 -15.30
CA ALA A 105 4.86 10.83 -14.86
C ALA A 105 5.86 10.83 -16.03
N GLY A 106 5.56 10.13 -17.13
CA GLY A 106 6.39 10.09 -18.34
C GLY A 106 7.73 9.35 -18.20
N ASP A 107 8.11 8.94 -16.99
CA ASP A 107 9.38 8.27 -16.69
C ASP A 107 9.14 6.95 -15.93
N PRO A 108 9.50 5.78 -16.51
CA PRO A 108 9.45 4.49 -15.83
C PRO A 108 10.20 4.45 -14.49
N ALA A 109 11.28 5.22 -14.32
CA ALA A 109 12.03 5.26 -13.07
C ALA A 109 11.22 5.88 -11.92
N ALA A 110 10.18 6.67 -12.22
CA ALA A 110 9.29 7.25 -11.22
C ALA A 110 8.47 6.19 -10.47
N VAL A 111 8.28 4.99 -11.03
CA VAL A 111 7.56 3.87 -10.38
C VAL A 111 8.18 3.53 -9.03
N ALA A 112 9.51 3.57 -8.91
CA ALA A 112 10.21 3.26 -7.67
C ALA A 112 9.87 4.20 -6.51
N LYS A 113 9.32 5.40 -6.78
CA LYS A 113 8.88 6.37 -5.75
C LYS A 113 7.39 6.27 -5.41
N HIS A 114 6.59 5.63 -6.25
CA HIS A 114 5.13 5.62 -6.17
C HIS A 114 4.52 4.23 -6.02
N PHE A 115 5.32 3.16 -6.11
CA PHE A 115 4.85 1.79 -5.95
C PHE A 115 5.74 1.04 -4.96
N VAL A 116 5.11 0.40 -3.98
CA VAL A 116 5.73 -0.55 -3.05
C VAL A 116 4.98 -1.88 -3.08
N ALA A 117 5.63 -2.96 -2.68
CA ALA A 117 5.03 -4.30 -2.71
C ALA A 117 5.02 -4.94 -1.32
N LEU A 118 3.93 -5.64 -1.01
CA LEU A 118 3.82 -6.54 0.15
C LEU A 118 3.68 -7.95 -0.41
N SER A 119 4.79 -8.70 -0.41
CA SER A 119 4.89 -9.96 -1.16
C SER A 119 6.04 -10.82 -0.67
N THR A 120 5.99 -12.11 -0.99
CA THR A 120 7.10 -13.06 -0.80
C THR A 120 7.84 -13.34 -2.10
N ASN A 121 7.44 -12.71 -3.21
CA ASN A 121 7.92 -13.01 -4.56
C ASN A 121 8.74 -11.85 -5.15
N GLY A 122 10.01 -11.77 -4.74
CA GLY A 122 10.93 -10.71 -5.18
C GLY A 122 11.15 -10.65 -6.69
N GLU A 123 11.15 -11.80 -7.38
CA GLU A 123 11.31 -11.87 -8.83
C GLU A 123 10.16 -11.16 -9.56
N LYS A 124 8.91 -11.43 -9.17
CA LYS A 124 7.74 -10.79 -9.79
C LYS A 124 7.59 -9.32 -9.42
N VAL A 125 7.96 -8.95 -8.19
CA VAL A 125 8.01 -7.55 -7.76
C VAL A 125 9.02 -6.76 -8.59
N LYS A 126 10.22 -7.31 -8.79
CA LYS A 126 11.25 -6.70 -9.65
C LYS A 126 10.80 -6.62 -11.10
N ALA A 127 10.18 -7.69 -11.63
CA ALA A 127 9.66 -7.70 -13.00
C ALA A 127 8.56 -6.66 -13.22
N PHE A 128 7.74 -6.38 -12.20
CA PHE A 128 6.75 -5.28 -12.23
C PHE A 128 7.41 -3.89 -12.24
N GLY A 129 8.69 -3.77 -11.85
CA GLY A 129 9.45 -2.52 -11.84
C GLY A 129 9.48 -1.81 -10.48
N ILE A 130 9.11 -2.50 -9.41
CA ILE A 130 9.27 -2.00 -8.04
C ILE A 130 10.69 -2.31 -7.56
N ASP A 131 11.34 -1.32 -6.93
CA ASP A 131 12.62 -1.54 -6.23
C ASP A 131 12.40 -2.56 -5.11
N THR A 132 13.20 -3.63 -5.07
CA THR A 132 13.10 -4.65 -4.02
C THR A 132 13.39 -4.09 -2.63
N ASN A 133 14.08 -2.96 -2.50
CA ASN A 133 14.20 -2.23 -1.22
C ASN A 133 12.87 -1.65 -0.73
N ASN A 134 11.90 -1.52 -1.63
CA ASN A 134 10.51 -1.13 -1.37
C ASN A 134 9.57 -2.34 -1.38
N MET A 135 10.11 -3.55 -1.25
CA MET A 135 9.34 -4.75 -0.96
C MET A 135 9.36 -5.01 0.55
N PHE A 136 8.18 -5.18 1.13
CA PHE A 136 8.02 -5.57 2.53
C PHE A 136 7.56 -7.03 2.57
N GLU A 137 8.50 -7.89 2.93
CA GLU A 137 8.28 -9.33 2.96
C GLU A 137 7.43 -9.78 4.15
N PHE A 138 6.70 -10.87 3.95
CA PHE A 138 6.07 -11.67 4.99
C PHE A 138 6.18 -13.15 4.59
N TRP A 139 5.61 -14.08 5.36
CA TRP A 139 5.94 -15.51 5.21
C TRP A 139 4.77 -16.40 4.80
N ASP A 140 5.11 -17.61 4.37
CA ASP A 140 4.20 -18.67 3.96
C ASP A 140 3.24 -19.11 5.08
N TRP A 141 3.72 -19.15 6.33
CA TRP A 141 2.93 -19.45 7.52
C TRP A 141 1.95 -18.33 7.93
N VAL A 142 2.07 -17.12 7.35
CA VAL A 142 1.07 -16.06 7.54
C VAL A 142 -0.10 -16.30 6.59
N GLY A 143 -1.20 -16.84 7.12
CA GLY A 143 -2.45 -17.02 6.38
C GLY A 143 -3.10 -15.67 6.04
N GLY A 144 -3.64 -15.54 4.82
CA GLY A 144 -4.15 -14.25 4.32
C GLY A 144 -5.17 -13.58 5.24
N ARG A 145 -6.15 -14.33 5.77
CA ARG A 145 -7.18 -13.81 6.70
C ARG A 145 -6.66 -13.46 8.11
N TYR A 146 -5.41 -13.78 8.41
CA TYR A 146 -4.71 -13.43 9.65
C TYR A 146 -3.52 -12.50 9.40
N SER A 147 -3.45 -11.87 8.23
CA SER A 147 -2.22 -11.21 7.78
C SER A 147 -2.07 -9.75 8.19
N LEU A 148 -3.11 -9.08 8.71
CA LEU A 148 -3.08 -7.64 9.01
C LEU A 148 -1.98 -7.21 9.99
N TRP A 149 -1.48 -8.15 10.81
CA TRP A 149 -0.39 -7.94 11.77
C TRP A 149 1.00 -7.93 11.12
N SER A 150 1.10 -8.41 9.87
CA SER A 150 2.34 -8.52 9.10
C SER A 150 2.62 -7.27 8.27
N ALA A 151 3.50 -7.37 7.27
CA ALA A 151 3.70 -6.34 6.25
C ALA A 151 2.39 -5.86 5.60
N ILE A 152 1.37 -6.72 5.48
CA ILE A 152 0.02 -6.37 5.00
C ILE A 152 -0.59 -5.18 5.76
N GLY A 153 -0.25 -4.98 7.03
CA GLY A 153 -0.68 -3.84 7.82
C GLY A 153 0.02 -2.50 7.49
N LEU A 154 0.85 -2.42 6.45
CA LEU A 154 1.59 -1.19 6.12
C LEU A 154 0.66 0.02 5.90
N SER A 155 -0.46 -0.16 5.23
CA SER A 155 -1.47 0.89 5.03
C SER A 155 -2.07 1.37 6.37
N ILE A 156 -2.28 0.47 7.33
CA ILE A 156 -2.68 0.83 8.70
C ILE A 156 -1.62 1.73 9.32
N ALA A 157 -0.37 1.27 9.35
CA ALA A 157 0.73 2.02 9.97
C ALA A 157 0.94 3.39 9.33
N LEU A 158 0.81 3.51 8.00
CA LEU A 158 0.87 4.79 7.29
C LEU A 158 -0.26 5.71 7.72
N HIS A 159 -1.48 5.19 7.86
CA HIS A 159 -2.66 5.97 8.22
C HIS A 159 -2.60 6.51 9.65
N ILE A 160 -2.33 5.65 10.63
CA ILE A 160 -2.40 6.01 12.07
C ILE A 160 -1.05 6.26 12.74
N GLY A 161 0.07 6.06 12.04
CA GLY A 161 1.41 6.12 12.62
C GLY A 161 1.87 4.79 13.21
N PHE A 162 3.20 4.60 13.26
CA PHE A 162 3.77 3.30 13.64
C PHE A 162 3.60 3.00 15.13
N GLU A 163 3.61 4.02 15.98
CA GLU A 163 3.38 3.91 17.43
C GLU A 163 1.98 3.38 17.75
N ASN A 164 0.96 3.81 16.99
CA ASN A 164 -0.40 3.30 17.15
C ASN A 164 -0.54 1.88 16.58
N PHE A 165 0.18 1.56 15.50
CA PHE A 165 0.25 0.20 14.96
C PHE A 165 0.91 -0.77 15.97
N GLU A 166 1.98 -0.38 16.66
CA GLU A 166 2.60 -1.19 17.72
C GLU A 166 1.68 -1.42 18.92
N GLN A 167 0.86 -0.43 19.29
CA GLN A 167 -0.16 -0.61 20.33
C GLN A 167 -1.23 -1.64 19.91
N LEU A 168 -1.66 -1.61 18.64
CA LEU A 168 -2.56 -2.62 18.08
C LEU A 168 -1.93 -4.03 18.17
N LEU A 169 -0.65 -4.16 17.77
CA LEU A 169 0.08 -5.43 17.87
C LEU A 169 0.21 -5.90 19.33
N SER A 170 0.46 -4.97 20.25
CA SER A 170 0.60 -5.27 21.69
C SER A 170 -0.71 -5.78 22.28
N GLY A 171 -1.84 -5.20 21.88
CA GLY A 171 -3.17 -5.68 22.28
C GLY A 171 -3.46 -7.09 21.77
N ALA A 172 -3.05 -7.42 20.55
CA ALA A 172 -3.19 -8.78 20.01
C ALA A 172 -2.27 -9.79 20.71
N HIS A 173 -1.04 -9.40 21.07
CA HIS A 173 -0.12 -10.26 21.83
C HIS A 173 -0.61 -10.54 23.26
N TRP A 174 -1.37 -9.61 23.85
CA TRP A 174 -1.89 -9.77 25.21
C TRP A 174 -3.05 -10.78 25.31
N MET A 175 -3.83 -10.95 24.25
CA MET A 175 -4.99 -11.86 24.17
C MET A 175 -4.57 -13.30 23.88
#